data_AF-A0A3C0JNL6-F1
#
_entry.id   AF-A0A3C0JNL6-F1
#
_cell.length_a   1.000
_cell.length_b   1.000
_cell.length_c   1.000
_cell.angle_alpha   90.00
_cell.angle_beta   90.00
_cell.angle_gamma   90.00
#
_symmetry.space_group_name_H-M   'P 1'
#
loop_
_entity.id
_entity.type
_entity.pdbx_description
1 polymer ?
#
loop_
_entity_poly.entity_id
_entity_poly.type
_entity_poly.pdbx_seq_one_letter_code
_entity_poly.pdbx_strand_id
1 'polypeptide(L)'
;DQPSMVMEAGATYDNLDQLRERLTSILGPPNDDLILWIGRGQGKSEISFHAAPLDVAPTLEDQLFGKKESVVMTSATLSTDGNFNYLRRRSGVPQDSDELLVGSPFDYEKAALLLVPEDMPQPNAEGYLQAISKVLVDLSRSLGGHTMALFTAYSSLRGVSQRVREALQAHDIGVMAQSIDGSAPQLMTRFAENPNNLLLGASSFWEGVDMPNGAVKALVLTRLPFQVPTDPIVKSRSDQYEDAFKEYSIPQAVLKFRQGIGRLIRSKEDRGTIVVLDRRITGRSYGKSFLQSIPECTQLPSTLGTVGTLAAHWLGGDRATRS
;
A
#
# COMPACT_ATOMS: atom_id res chain seq x y z
N ASP A 1 0.75 -46.90 26.67
CA ASP A 1 0.40 -46.26 25.39
C ASP A 1 1.49 -46.39 24.31
N GLN A 2 1.76 -47.62 23.85
CA GLN A 2 2.56 -47.83 22.63
C GLN A 2 1.99 -47.16 21.36
N PRO A 3 0.66 -47.02 21.17
CA PRO A 3 0.10 -46.38 19.98
C PRO A 3 0.43 -44.89 19.86
N SER A 4 0.55 -44.15 20.98
CA SER A 4 0.83 -42.71 20.91
C SER A 4 2.28 -42.44 20.49
N MET A 5 3.23 -43.21 21.00
CA MET A 5 4.65 -43.07 20.62
C MET A 5 4.90 -43.41 19.14
N VAL A 6 4.15 -44.36 18.57
CA VAL A 6 4.24 -44.68 17.14
C VAL A 6 3.70 -43.54 16.28
N MET A 7 2.58 -42.91 16.68
CA MET A 7 2.06 -41.73 15.97
C MET A 7 3.00 -40.52 16.08
N GLU A 8 3.57 -40.26 17.26
CA GLU A 8 4.55 -39.18 17.46
C GLU A 8 5.82 -39.40 16.65
N ALA A 9 6.32 -40.65 16.59
CA ALA A 9 7.47 -41.00 15.76
C ALA A 9 7.17 -40.83 14.26
N GLY A 10 5.98 -41.23 13.80
CA GLY A 10 5.53 -41.02 12.43
C GLY A 10 5.45 -39.54 12.05
N ALA A 11 4.80 -38.72 12.88
CA ALA A 11 4.73 -37.28 12.65
C ALA A 11 6.10 -36.60 12.66
N THR A 12 7.03 -37.09 13.50
CA THR A 12 8.42 -36.60 13.54
C THR A 12 9.18 -36.98 12.27
N TYR A 13 9.00 -38.21 11.77
CA TYR A 13 9.58 -38.66 10.51
C TYR A 13 9.08 -37.82 9.33
N ASP A 14 7.76 -37.62 9.22
CA ASP A 14 7.17 -36.81 8.15
C ASP A 14 7.69 -35.37 8.19
N ASN A 15 7.84 -34.79 9.39
CA ASN A 15 8.42 -33.46 9.55
C ASN A 15 9.89 -33.40 9.10
N LEU A 16 10.70 -34.41 9.45
CA LEU A 16 12.11 -34.47 9.03
C LEU A 16 12.24 -34.68 7.52
N ASP A 17 11.37 -35.47 6.92
CA ASP A 17 11.35 -35.73 5.48
C ASP A 17 10.98 -34.45 4.71
N GLN A 18 9.93 -33.75 5.14
CA GLN A 18 9.56 -32.44 4.60
C GLN A 18 10.67 -31.40 4.77
N LEU A 19 11.36 -31.40 5.93
CA LEU A 19 12.49 -30.51 6.16
C LEU A 19 13.66 -30.82 5.22
N ARG A 20 13.97 -32.10 5.01
CA ARG A 20 14.99 -32.55 4.05
C ARG A 20 14.65 -32.10 2.64
N GLU A 21 13.41 -32.29 2.19
CA GLU A 21 12.96 -31.86 0.87
C GLU A 21 13.10 -30.35 0.69
N ARG A 22 12.64 -29.56 1.67
CA ARG A 22 12.76 -28.09 1.65
C ARG A 22 14.22 -27.63 1.67
N LEU A 23 15.08 -28.27 2.46
CA LEU A 23 16.51 -27.93 2.47
C LEU A 23 17.17 -28.32 1.15
N THR A 24 16.78 -29.44 0.55
CA THR A 24 17.31 -29.90 -0.73
C THR A 24 16.85 -28.98 -1.87
N SER A 25 15.63 -28.45 -1.84
CA SER A 25 15.19 -27.48 -2.86
C SER A 25 15.89 -26.12 -2.75
N ILE A 26 16.43 -25.78 -1.56
CA ILE A 26 17.16 -24.54 -1.33
C ILE A 26 18.68 -24.69 -1.56
N LEU A 27 19.27 -25.78 -1.06
CA LEU A 27 20.72 -26.02 -1.07
C LEU A 27 21.16 -26.97 -2.19
N GLY A 28 20.21 -27.53 -2.93
CA GLY A 28 20.45 -28.41 -4.07
C GLY A 28 20.92 -27.65 -5.32
N PRO A 29 20.87 -28.32 -6.49
CA PRO A 29 21.26 -27.67 -7.75
C PRO A 29 20.39 -26.43 -8.02
N PRO A 30 20.94 -25.41 -8.73
CA PRO A 30 20.18 -24.22 -9.07
C PRO A 30 18.88 -24.58 -9.77
N ASN A 31 17.78 -24.00 -9.31
CA ASN A 31 16.47 -24.11 -9.94
C ASN A 31 16.04 -22.70 -10.37
N ASP A 32 15.99 -22.47 -11.67
CA ASP A 32 15.67 -21.16 -12.24
C ASP A 32 14.19 -20.76 -12.01
N ASP A 33 13.33 -21.69 -11.61
CA ASP A 33 11.93 -21.44 -11.25
C ASP A 33 11.76 -21.01 -9.78
N LEU A 34 12.84 -21.00 -8.98
CA LEU A 34 12.81 -20.63 -7.56
C LEU A 34 13.65 -19.38 -7.27
N ILE A 35 13.04 -18.46 -6.53
CA ILE A 35 13.71 -17.35 -5.88
C ILE A 35 14.21 -17.84 -4.53
N LEU A 36 15.52 -17.93 -4.39
CA LEU A 36 16.18 -18.37 -3.15
C LEU A 36 16.85 -17.18 -2.47
N TRP A 37 16.63 -17.00 -1.18
CA TRP A 37 17.36 -16.00 -0.40
C TRP A 37 17.54 -16.40 1.06
N ILE A 38 18.56 -15.82 1.68
CA ILE A 38 18.86 -15.98 3.10
C ILE A 38 18.42 -14.72 3.84
N GLY A 39 17.52 -14.89 4.79
CA GLY A 39 17.09 -13.86 5.72
C GLY A 39 17.94 -13.89 7.00
N ARG A 40 18.09 -12.72 7.62
CA ARG A 40 18.63 -12.61 8.97
C ARG A 40 17.55 -11.98 9.86
N GLY A 41 17.16 -12.69 10.91
CA GLY A 41 16.21 -12.21 11.91
C GLY A 41 16.73 -10.98 12.65
N GLN A 42 15.84 -10.28 13.37
CA GLN A 42 16.24 -9.12 14.18
C GLN A 42 17.10 -9.50 15.40
N GLY A 43 17.11 -10.79 15.79
CA GLY A 43 18.07 -11.36 16.75
C GLY A 43 19.41 -11.67 16.08
N LYS A 44 20.53 -11.45 16.77
CA LYS A 44 21.90 -11.53 16.20
C LYS A 44 22.30 -12.89 15.59
N SER A 45 21.53 -13.96 15.81
CA SER A 45 21.91 -15.34 15.47
C SER A 45 20.86 -16.15 14.70
N GLU A 46 19.73 -15.56 14.30
CA GLU A 46 18.71 -16.31 13.54
C GLU A 46 18.92 -16.11 12.04
N ILE A 47 19.25 -17.20 11.34
CA ILE A 47 19.36 -17.26 9.88
C ILE A 47 18.17 -18.07 9.38
N SER A 48 17.43 -17.51 8.43
CA SER A 48 16.32 -18.18 7.76
C SER A 48 16.63 -18.40 6.29
N PHE A 49 16.23 -19.55 5.78
CA PHE A 49 16.33 -19.88 4.37
C PHE A 49 14.94 -19.80 3.76
N HIS A 50 14.84 -19.16 2.60
CA HIS A 50 13.57 -18.94 1.93
C HIS A 50 13.64 -19.40 0.48
N ALA A 51 12.54 -20.01 0.03
CA ALA A 51 12.26 -20.31 -1.36
C ALA A 51 10.88 -19.79 -1.71
N ALA A 52 10.75 -19.12 -2.85
CA ALA A 52 9.47 -18.74 -3.42
C ALA A 52 9.46 -19.05 -4.92
N PRO A 53 8.32 -19.45 -5.50
CA PRO A 53 8.21 -19.62 -6.94
C PRO A 53 8.44 -18.27 -7.64
N LEU A 54 9.23 -18.30 -8.71
CA LEU A 54 9.49 -17.15 -9.57
C LEU A 54 8.20 -16.71 -10.28
N ASP A 55 7.53 -17.68 -10.90
CA ASP A 55 6.21 -17.54 -11.52
C ASP A 55 5.21 -18.50 -10.88
N VAL A 56 4.00 -18.01 -10.62
CA VAL A 56 2.89 -18.79 -10.05
C VAL A 56 1.86 -19.18 -11.10
N ALA A 57 1.94 -18.62 -12.31
CA ALA A 57 0.99 -18.86 -13.37
C ALA A 57 0.82 -20.36 -13.71
N PRO A 58 1.90 -21.16 -13.92
CA PRO A 58 1.74 -22.57 -14.24
C PRO A 58 1.06 -23.38 -13.13
N THR A 59 1.36 -23.03 -11.87
CA THR A 59 0.73 -23.69 -10.71
C THR A 59 -0.75 -23.36 -10.61
N LEU A 60 -1.15 -22.10 -10.84
CA LEU A 60 -2.55 -21.70 -10.82
C LEU A 60 -3.33 -22.28 -12.00
N GLU A 61 -2.71 -22.35 -13.18
CA GLU A 61 -3.28 -22.99 -14.35
C GLU A 61 -3.60 -24.46 -14.08
N ASP A 62 -2.65 -25.25 -13.57
CA ASP A 62 -2.84 -26.67 -13.30
C ASP A 62 -3.74 -26.93 -12.08
N GLN A 63 -3.55 -26.20 -10.98
CA GLN A 63 -4.17 -26.53 -9.69
C GLN A 63 -5.49 -25.81 -9.43
N LEU A 64 -5.74 -24.67 -10.08
CA LEU A 64 -6.95 -23.88 -9.90
C LEU A 64 -7.81 -23.87 -11.17
N PHE A 65 -7.30 -23.33 -12.27
CA PHE A 65 -8.09 -23.14 -13.49
C PHE A 65 -8.41 -24.48 -14.18
N GLY A 66 -7.47 -25.42 -14.23
CA GLY A 66 -7.66 -26.74 -14.83
C GLY A 66 -8.48 -27.72 -13.98
N LYS A 67 -8.62 -27.48 -12.66
CA LYS A 67 -9.33 -28.37 -11.73
C LYS A 67 -10.74 -27.93 -11.37
N LYS A 68 -11.11 -26.69 -11.67
CA LYS A 68 -12.41 -26.12 -11.32
C LYS A 68 -13.22 -25.91 -12.59
N GLU A 69 -14.51 -26.25 -12.54
CA GLU A 69 -15.42 -26.04 -13.67
C GLU A 69 -15.63 -24.55 -13.97
N SER A 70 -15.58 -23.69 -12.95
CA SER A 70 -15.71 -22.24 -13.08
C SER A 70 -14.94 -21.53 -11.97
N VAL A 71 -14.28 -20.42 -12.33
CA VAL A 71 -13.54 -19.56 -11.40
C VAL A 71 -13.94 -18.10 -11.64
N VAL A 72 -14.44 -17.43 -10.60
CA VAL A 72 -14.75 -16.00 -10.64
C VAL A 72 -13.68 -15.25 -9.86
N MET A 73 -12.90 -14.42 -10.56
CA MET A 73 -11.91 -13.52 -9.95
C MET A 73 -12.50 -12.12 -9.87
N THR A 74 -12.61 -11.57 -8.66
CA THR A 74 -13.11 -10.22 -8.44
C THR A 74 -12.22 -9.47 -7.46
N SER A 75 -11.88 -8.23 -7.81
CA SER A 75 -11.24 -7.29 -6.90
C SER A 75 -11.31 -5.89 -7.49
N ALA A 76 -11.34 -4.90 -6.61
CA ALA A 76 -11.33 -3.48 -6.97
C ALA A 76 -10.06 -3.08 -7.74
N THR A 77 -8.98 -3.86 -7.69
CA THR A 77 -7.65 -3.55 -8.25
C THR A 77 -7.09 -4.61 -9.18
N LEU A 78 -7.92 -5.38 -9.89
CA LEU A 78 -7.42 -6.38 -10.86
C LEU A 78 -6.87 -5.75 -12.15
N SER A 79 -7.45 -4.64 -12.60
CA SER A 79 -7.04 -3.95 -13.82
C SER A 79 -5.94 -2.91 -13.60
N THR A 80 -5.09 -2.77 -14.61
CA THR A 80 -4.05 -1.73 -14.76
C THR A 80 -4.22 -1.08 -16.13
N ASP A 81 -4.20 0.24 -16.22
CA ASP A 81 -4.38 0.99 -17.47
C ASP A 81 -5.59 0.51 -18.31
N GLY A 82 -6.72 0.23 -17.62
CA GLY A 82 -7.99 -0.15 -18.25
C GLY A 82 -8.05 -1.58 -18.81
N ASN A 83 -7.03 -2.42 -18.59
CA ASN A 83 -7.00 -3.81 -19.06
C ASN A 83 -6.52 -4.78 -17.96
N PHE A 84 -6.65 -6.09 -18.22
CA PHE A 84 -6.27 -7.16 -17.29
C PHE A 84 -4.98 -7.91 -17.72
N ASN A 85 -4.25 -7.40 -18.72
CA ASN A 85 -3.06 -8.07 -19.27
C ASN A 85 -2.01 -8.37 -18.20
N TYR A 86 -1.81 -7.43 -17.27
CA TYR A 86 -0.88 -7.61 -16.17
C TYR A 86 -1.28 -8.77 -15.25
N LEU A 87 -2.57 -8.89 -14.92
CA LEU A 87 -3.11 -9.99 -14.12
C LEU A 87 -2.94 -11.32 -14.88
N ARG A 88 -3.40 -11.40 -16.13
CA ARG A 88 -3.31 -12.61 -16.96
C ARG A 88 -1.89 -13.18 -16.98
N ARG A 89 -0.91 -12.33 -17.28
CA ARG A 89 0.50 -12.72 -17.34
C ARG A 89 1.03 -13.23 -16.00
N ARG A 90 0.57 -12.67 -14.88
CA ARG A 90 1.03 -13.01 -13.52
C ARG A 90 0.38 -14.25 -12.93
N SER A 91 -0.84 -14.58 -13.36
CA SER A 91 -1.63 -15.63 -12.72
C SER A 91 -1.96 -16.80 -13.65
N GLY A 92 -1.68 -16.72 -14.95
CA GLY A 92 -1.99 -17.80 -15.88
C GLY A 92 -3.49 -17.94 -16.16
N VAL A 93 -4.23 -16.83 -16.13
CA VAL A 93 -5.66 -16.84 -16.47
C VAL A 93 -5.82 -17.22 -17.95
N PRO A 94 -6.68 -18.20 -18.29
CA PRO A 94 -6.90 -18.63 -19.67
C PRO A 94 -7.31 -17.48 -20.60
N GLN A 95 -6.81 -17.50 -21.84
CA GLN A 95 -6.99 -16.39 -22.78
C GLN A 95 -8.44 -16.16 -23.21
N ASP A 96 -9.25 -17.21 -23.18
CA ASP A 96 -10.68 -17.23 -23.48
C ASP A 96 -11.57 -16.82 -22.30
N SER A 97 -10.99 -16.38 -21.18
CA SER A 97 -11.74 -15.88 -20.03
C SER A 97 -12.49 -14.57 -20.34
N ASP A 98 -13.74 -14.50 -19.90
CA ASP A 98 -14.54 -13.28 -19.94
C ASP A 98 -14.01 -12.21 -18.99
N GLU A 99 -14.09 -10.94 -19.42
CA GLU A 99 -13.63 -9.79 -18.64
C GLU A 99 -14.72 -8.74 -18.49
N LEU A 100 -14.84 -8.21 -17.28
CA LEU A 100 -15.73 -7.11 -16.99
C LEU A 100 -15.01 -6.08 -16.13
N LEU A 101 -14.77 -4.89 -16.70
CA LEU A 101 -14.32 -3.73 -15.95
C LEU A 101 -15.53 -2.93 -15.50
N VAL A 102 -15.78 -2.92 -14.19
CA VAL A 102 -16.82 -2.10 -13.57
C VAL A 102 -16.17 -0.85 -12.97
N GLY A 103 -16.72 0.33 -13.28
CA GLY A 103 -16.30 1.60 -12.69
C GLY A 103 -16.58 1.67 -11.19
N SER A 104 -16.13 2.75 -10.55
CA SER A 104 -16.47 2.97 -9.14
C SER A 104 -17.97 3.26 -8.98
N PRO A 105 -18.64 2.69 -7.96
CA PRO A 105 -20.03 3.05 -7.65
C PRO A 105 -20.16 4.42 -6.96
N PHE A 106 -19.03 5.09 -6.68
CA PHE A 106 -18.98 6.37 -5.97
C PHE A 106 -18.66 7.52 -6.92
N ASP A 107 -19.28 8.68 -6.66
CA ASP A 107 -19.05 9.92 -7.40
C ASP A 107 -17.77 10.60 -6.87
N TYR A 108 -16.61 10.17 -7.38
CA TYR A 108 -15.30 10.68 -6.95
C TYR A 108 -15.10 12.17 -7.26
N GLU A 109 -15.75 12.71 -8.30
CA GLU A 109 -15.74 14.14 -8.60
C GLU A 109 -16.27 14.97 -7.45
N LYS A 110 -17.37 14.52 -6.82
CA LYS A 110 -17.97 15.19 -5.65
C LYS A 110 -17.40 14.74 -4.31
N ALA A 111 -16.84 13.53 -4.25
CA ALA A 111 -16.37 12.92 -3.02
C ALA A 111 -14.89 13.21 -2.71
N ALA A 112 -14.03 13.31 -3.72
CA ALA A 112 -12.59 13.40 -3.54
C ALA A 112 -12.00 14.69 -4.15
N LEU A 113 -11.13 15.34 -3.36
CA LEU A 113 -10.22 16.39 -3.83
C LEU A 113 -8.80 15.83 -3.90
N LEU A 114 -8.15 15.95 -5.05
CA LEU A 114 -6.73 15.63 -5.23
C LEU A 114 -5.87 16.88 -5.14
N LEU A 115 -4.89 16.86 -4.24
CA LEU A 115 -3.87 17.91 -4.07
C LEU A 115 -2.48 17.34 -4.28
N VAL A 116 -1.71 18.00 -5.16
CA VAL A 116 -0.29 17.71 -5.39
C VAL A 116 0.49 19.02 -5.26
N PRO A 117 1.14 19.29 -4.11
CA PRO A 117 1.78 20.58 -3.87
C PRO A 117 2.94 20.83 -4.84
N GLU A 118 2.90 21.95 -5.56
CA GLU A 118 3.85 22.27 -6.63
C GLU A 118 5.25 22.63 -6.10
N ASP A 119 5.34 23.14 -4.88
CA ASP A 119 6.57 23.56 -4.20
C ASP A 119 7.16 22.46 -3.30
N MET A 120 6.67 21.23 -3.39
CA MET A 120 7.17 20.11 -2.60
C MET A 120 8.61 19.70 -3.03
N PRO A 121 9.60 19.58 -2.12
CA PRO A 121 10.91 19.05 -2.50
C PRO A 121 10.84 17.63 -3.08
N GLN A 122 11.84 17.23 -3.88
CA GLN A 122 11.94 15.84 -4.35
C GLN A 122 12.20 14.91 -3.14
N PRO A 123 11.76 13.63 -3.19
CA PRO A 123 11.91 12.69 -2.07
C PRO A 123 13.33 12.55 -1.48
N ASN A 124 14.37 12.74 -2.30
CA ASN A 124 15.78 12.61 -1.90
C ASN A 124 16.44 13.97 -1.57
N ALA A 125 15.71 15.08 -1.67
CA ALA A 125 16.24 16.40 -1.38
C ALA A 125 16.32 16.66 0.13
N GLU A 126 17.26 17.52 0.52
CA GLU A 126 17.28 18.07 1.87
C GLU A 126 15.98 18.84 2.15
N GLY A 127 15.48 18.79 3.39
CA GLY A 127 14.24 19.45 3.77
C GLY A 127 12.95 18.69 3.40
N TYR A 128 13.01 17.56 2.68
CA TYR A 128 11.81 16.79 2.33
C TYR A 128 10.96 16.37 3.54
N LEU A 129 11.60 15.85 4.60
CA LEU A 129 10.90 15.48 5.83
C LEU A 129 10.29 16.69 6.56
N GLN A 130 10.95 17.85 6.50
CA GLN A 130 10.43 19.08 7.08
C GLN A 130 9.20 19.57 6.32
N ALA A 131 9.21 19.49 4.99
CA ALA A 131 8.07 19.83 4.16
C ALA A 131 6.88 18.87 4.39
N ILE A 132 7.12 17.55 4.53
CA ILE A 132 6.07 16.60 4.96
C ILE A 132 5.49 17.01 6.32
N SER A 133 6.35 17.26 7.32
CA SER A 133 5.89 17.67 8.65
C SER A 133 5.03 18.92 8.60
N LYS A 134 5.41 19.93 7.80
CA LYS A 134 4.62 21.16 7.62
C LYS A 134 3.22 20.86 7.07
N VAL A 135 3.12 20.07 6.01
CA VAL A 135 1.82 19.72 5.41
C VAL A 135 0.96 18.90 6.35
N LEU A 136 1.53 17.94 7.07
CA LEU A 136 0.75 17.14 8.03
C LEU A 136 0.23 17.98 9.19
N VAL A 137 1.05 18.90 9.71
CA VAL A 137 0.60 19.83 10.76
C VAL A 137 -0.53 20.72 10.24
N ASP A 138 -0.39 21.29 9.04
CA ASP A 138 -1.38 22.16 8.43
C ASP A 138 -2.72 21.43 8.17
N LEU A 139 -2.66 20.25 7.56
CA LEU A 139 -3.83 19.40 7.31
C LEU A 139 -4.54 19.00 8.60
N SER A 140 -3.79 18.44 9.55
CA SER A 140 -4.39 17.96 10.79
C SER A 140 -5.00 19.10 11.60
N ARG A 141 -4.37 20.29 11.64
CA ARG A 141 -4.98 21.47 12.28
C ARG A 141 -6.24 21.94 11.56
N SER A 142 -6.20 22.01 10.23
CA SER A 142 -7.32 22.48 9.42
C SER A 142 -8.54 21.55 9.48
N LEU A 143 -8.31 20.26 9.72
CA LEU A 143 -9.35 19.23 9.74
C LEU A 143 -9.69 18.72 11.16
N GLY A 144 -9.04 19.23 12.21
CA GLY A 144 -9.22 18.75 13.58
C GLY A 144 -8.76 17.30 13.80
N GLY A 145 -7.69 16.88 13.11
CA GLY A 145 -7.25 15.50 13.03
C GLY A 145 -7.71 14.85 11.73
N HIS A 146 -8.36 13.69 11.82
CA HIS A 146 -8.93 12.94 10.69
C HIS A 146 -7.95 12.70 9.53
N THR A 147 -6.66 12.68 9.83
CA THR A 147 -5.60 12.64 8.83
C THR A 147 -4.85 11.32 8.96
N MET A 148 -4.69 10.63 7.84
CA MET A 148 -3.82 9.45 7.75
C MET A 148 -2.72 9.71 6.73
N ALA A 149 -1.47 9.46 7.11
CA ALA A 149 -0.32 9.54 6.24
C ALA A 149 0.34 8.18 6.04
N LEU A 150 0.48 7.78 4.78
CA LEU A 150 1.10 6.55 4.35
C LEU A 150 2.56 6.78 3.95
N PHE A 151 3.45 6.08 4.64
CA PHE A 151 4.89 6.08 4.43
C PHE A 151 5.34 4.82 3.70
N THR A 152 6.41 4.94 2.93
CA THR A 152 7.11 3.80 2.32
C THR A 152 8.27 3.29 3.16
N ALA A 153 8.67 4.03 4.20
CA ALA A 153 9.78 3.68 5.08
C ALA A 153 9.52 4.09 6.55
N TYR A 154 9.82 3.18 7.48
CA TYR A 154 9.69 3.43 8.93
C TYR A 154 10.63 4.53 9.43
N SER A 155 11.80 4.71 8.83
CA SER A 155 12.74 5.77 9.23
C SER A 155 12.15 7.16 9.01
N SER A 156 11.53 7.40 7.85
CA SER A 156 10.82 8.66 7.56
C SER A 156 9.61 8.85 8.48
N LEU A 157 8.85 7.79 8.73
CA LEU A 157 7.72 7.81 9.66
C LEU A 157 8.14 8.26 11.06
N ARG A 158 9.19 7.63 11.64
CA ARG A 158 9.73 8.01 12.96
C ARG A 158 10.23 9.45 12.98
N GLY A 159 10.96 9.86 11.94
CA GLY A 159 11.50 11.21 11.84
C GLY A 159 10.41 12.28 11.77
N VAL A 160 9.30 11.99 11.08
CA VAL A 160 8.15 12.91 11.01
C VAL A 160 7.32 12.88 12.28
N SER A 161 7.08 11.71 12.88
CA SER A 161 6.27 11.58 14.10
C SER A 161 6.84 12.41 15.25
N GLN A 162 8.16 12.43 15.41
CA GLN A 162 8.83 13.23 16.42
C GLN A 162 8.65 14.75 16.18
N ARG A 163 8.66 15.18 14.92
CA ARG A 163 8.58 16.61 14.55
C ARG A 163 7.18 17.21 14.69
N VAL A 164 6.14 16.39 14.49
CA VAL A 164 4.75 16.89 14.43
C VAL A 164 4.02 16.78 15.78
N ARG A 165 4.49 15.92 16.69
CA ARG A 165 3.77 15.61 17.93
C ARG A 165 3.55 16.83 18.82
N GLU A 166 4.60 17.61 19.11
CA GLU A 166 4.49 18.81 19.96
C GLU A 166 3.57 19.86 19.33
N ALA A 167 3.74 20.12 18.04
CA ALA A 167 2.95 21.10 17.31
C ALA A 167 1.45 20.75 17.26
N LEU A 168 1.10 19.47 17.19
CA LEU A 168 -0.29 19.00 17.15
C LEU A 168 -0.92 18.86 18.52
N GLN A 169 -0.13 18.50 19.54
CA GLN A 169 -0.61 18.42 20.92
C GLN A 169 -1.12 19.78 21.43
N ALA A 170 -0.50 20.88 21.00
CA ALA A 170 -0.96 22.25 21.31
C ALA A 170 -2.37 22.57 20.75
N HIS A 171 -2.91 21.71 19.88
CA HIS A 171 -4.23 21.84 19.28
C HIS A 171 -5.16 20.66 19.61
N ASP A 172 -4.88 19.91 20.69
CA ASP A 172 -5.64 18.74 21.13
C ASP A 172 -5.74 17.62 20.06
N ILE A 173 -4.78 17.58 19.13
CA ILE A 173 -4.69 16.54 18.10
C ILE A 173 -3.58 15.56 18.48
N GLY A 174 -3.93 14.31 18.70
CA GLY A 174 -2.95 13.26 18.99
C GLY A 174 -2.23 12.75 17.75
N VAL A 175 -1.08 12.09 17.95
CA VAL A 175 -0.28 11.48 16.87
C VAL A 175 -0.05 10.01 17.18
N MET A 176 -0.55 9.14 16.29
CA MET A 176 -0.44 7.69 16.38
C MET A 176 0.52 7.19 15.30
N ALA A 177 1.67 6.63 15.69
CA ALA A 177 2.72 6.19 14.77
C ALA A 177 2.94 4.68 14.85
N GLN A 178 2.80 3.99 13.72
CA GLN A 178 3.05 2.55 13.62
C GLN A 178 4.47 2.21 14.08
N SER A 179 4.60 1.08 14.81
CA SER A 179 5.85 0.57 15.41
C SER A 179 6.40 1.41 16.57
N ILE A 180 5.76 2.54 16.90
CA ILE A 180 6.08 3.37 18.07
C ILE A 180 4.94 3.27 19.09
N ASP A 181 3.71 3.57 18.68
CA ASP A 181 2.54 3.63 19.56
C ASP A 181 1.66 2.37 19.51
N GLY A 182 1.96 1.43 18.60
CA GLY A 182 1.24 0.17 18.45
C GLY A 182 1.42 -0.53 17.10
N SER A 183 0.82 -1.71 16.99
CA SER A 183 0.64 -2.43 15.72
C SER A 183 -0.44 -1.77 14.85
N ALA A 184 -0.44 -2.06 13.55
CA ALA A 184 -1.43 -1.46 12.64
C ALA A 184 -2.89 -1.73 13.04
N PRO A 185 -3.30 -2.96 13.40
CA PRO A 185 -4.67 -3.21 13.87
C PRO A 185 -5.04 -2.40 15.11
N GLN A 186 -4.16 -2.35 16.12
CA GLN A 186 -4.40 -1.61 17.36
C GLN A 186 -4.56 -0.11 17.11
N LEU A 187 -3.70 0.47 16.27
CA LEU A 187 -3.80 1.88 15.93
C LEU A 187 -5.07 2.18 15.14
N MET A 188 -5.57 1.22 14.37
CA MET A 188 -6.81 1.40 13.62
C MET A 188 -8.04 1.41 14.48
N THR A 189 -8.13 0.49 15.45
CA THR A 189 -9.20 0.52 16.45
C THR A 189 -9.21 1.86 17.20
N ARG A 190 -8.04 2.31 17.68
CA ARG A 190 -7.92 3.59 18.41
C ARG A 190 -8.27 4.81 17.55
N PHE A 191 -7.87 4.81 16.29
CA PHE A 191 -8.18 5.88 15.36
C PHE A 191 -9.68 5.92 15.00
N ALA A 192 -10.35 4.76 14.95
CA ALA A 192 -11.79 4.67 14.79
C ALA A 192 -12.55 5.32 15.95
N GLU A 193 -12.10 5.03 17.18
CA GLU A 193 -12.71 5.52 18.41
C GLU A 193 -12.44 7.02 18.64
N ASN A 194 -11.25 7.49 18.27
CA ASN A 194 -10.86 8.88 18.38
C ASN A 194 -10.21 9.36 17.08
N PRO A 195 -11.01 9.82 16.10
CA PRO A 195 -10.49 10.24 14.81
C PRO A 195 -9.85 11.65 14.85
N ASN A 196 -9.86 12.35 15.99
CA ASN A 196 -9.16 13.62 16.21
C ASN A 196 -7.64 13.41 16.36
N ASN A 197 -7.06 12.60 15.48
CA ASN A 197 -5.66 12.19 15.51
C ASN A 197 -5.06 12.30 14.10
N LEU A 198 -3.73 12.38 14.07
CA LEU A 198 -2.91 12.10 12.92
C LEU A 198 -2.37 10.68 13.02
N LEU A 199 -2.75 9.83 12.08
CA LEU A 199 -2.29 8.45 11.99
C LEU A 199 -1.17 8.32 10.97
N LEU A 200 -0.02 7.82 11.40
CA LEU A 200 1.16 7.58 10.57
C LEU A 200 1.35 6.07 10.40
N GLY A 201 1.13 5.59 9.18
CA GLY A 201 1.22 4.18 8.80
C GLY A 201 2.32 3.90 7.77
N ALA A 202 2.93 2.72 7.82
CA ALA A 202 3.90 2.25 6.83
C ALA A 202 3.32 1.06 6.02
N SER A 203 4.16 0.10 5.62
CA SER A 203 3.85 -0.97 4.66
C SER A 203 2.54 -1.73 4.95
N SER A 204 2.29 -2.13 6.20
CA SER A 204 1.09 -2.93 6.52
C SER A 204 -0.20 -2.11 6.46
N PHE A 205 -0.11 -0.78 6.54
CA PHE A 205 -1.28 0.04 6.31
C PHE A 205 -1.73 -0.20 4.89
N TRP A 206 -0.90 -0.04 3.85
CA TRP A 206 -1.28 -0.20 2.43
C TRP A 206 -2.10 -1.44 2.02
N GLU A 207 -1.97 -2.57 2.71
CA GLU A 207 -2.49 -3.86 2.20
C GLU A 207 -3.46 -4.60 3.15
N GLY A 208 -3.46 -4.33 4.47
CA GLY A 208 -4.02 -5.31 5.43
C GLY A 208 -4.87 -4.79 6.59
N VAL A 209 -5.42 -3.57 6.51
CA VAL A 209 -6.27 -3.04 7.60
C VAL A 209 -7.56 -2.43 7.06
N ASP A 210 -8.67 -2.81 7.70
CA ASP A 210 -9.99 -2.28 7.42
C ASP A 210 -10.12 -0.88 8.04
N MET A 211 -10.29 0.13 7.19
CA MET A 211 -10.37 1.52 7.62
C MET A 211 -11.78 1.85 8.13
N PRO A 212 -11.92 2.54 9.27
CA PRO A 212 -13.24 2.94 9.76
C PRO A 212 -13.90 3.94 8.79
N ASN A 213 -15.14 3.68 8.40
CA ASN A 213 -15.89 4.55 7.49
C ASN A 213 -16.00 5.98 8.05
N GLY A 214 -15.80 6.98 7.21
CA GLY A 214 -15.91 8.39 7.58
C GLY A 214 -14.83 8.95 8.53
N ALA A 215 -13.95 8.12 9.11
CA ALA A 215 -12.94 8.56 10.08
C ALA A 215 -11.78 9.33 9.43
N VAL A 216 -11.36 8.91 8.23
CA VAL A 216 -10.30 9.59 7.47
C VAL A 216 -10.92 10.64 6.55
N LYS A 217 -10.52 11.90 6.72
CA LYS A 217 -10.89 13.03 5.86
C LYS A 217 -9.73 13.49 4.98
N ALA A 218 -8.48 13.25 5.40
CA ALA A 218 -7.31 13.46 4.57
C ALA A 218 -6.45 12.19 4.52
N LEU A 219 -6.20 11.70 3.31
CA LEU A 219 -5.26 10.63 3.03
C LEU A 219 -4.02 11.21 2.36
N VAL A 220 -2.87 11.10 3.02
CA VAL A 220 -1.61 11.65 2.57
C VAL A 220 -0.69 10.52 2.11
N LEU A 221 -0.32 10.52 0.83
CA LEU A 221 0.67 9.62 0.26
C LEU A 221 2.01 10.35 0.25
N THR A 222 2.88 10.00 1.19
CA THR A 222 4.16 10.72 1.36
C THR A 222 5.12 10.47 0.21
N ARG A 223 5.06 9.31 -0.45
CA ARG A 223 5.88 8.91 -1.60
C ARG A 223 5.10 7.95 -2.50
N LEU A 224 5.44 7.91 -3.79
CA LEU A 224 4.97 6.86 -4.68
C LEU A 224 5.46 5.48 -4.18
N PRO A 225 4.58 4.46 -4.08
CA PRO A 225 4.86 3.20 -3.38
C PRO A 225 5.63 2.20 -4.24
N PHE A 226 6.77 2.62 -4.80
CA PHE A 226 7.70 1.72 -5.47
C PHE A 226 8.30 0.71 -4.48
N GLN A 227 8.38 -0.55 -4.92
CA GLN A 227 9.06 -1.60 -4.16
C GLN A 227 10.58 -1.37 -4.16
N VAL A 228 11.26 -1.91 -3.15
CA VAL A 228 12.71 -1.77 -3.00
C VAL A 228 13.39 -2.68 -4.04
N PRO A 229 14.21 -2.16 -4.96
CA PRO A 229 14.81 -2.98 -6.01
C PRO A 229 15.79 -4.05 -5.50
N THR A 230 16.33 -3.87 -4.28
CA THR A 230 17.24 -4.82 -3.64
C THR A 230 16.51 -5.95 -2.91
N ASP A 231 15.18 -5.91 -2.84
CA ASP A 231 14.40 -7.03 -2.32
C ASP A 231 14.59 -8.25 -3.24
N PRO A 232 14.93 -9.44 -2.72
CA PRO A 232 15.24 -10.60 -3.55
C PRO A 232 14.10 -10.99 -4.50
N ILE A 233 12.85 -10.91 -4.04
CA ILE A 233 11.68 -11.27 -4.84
C ILE A 233 11.48 -10.25 -5.96
N VAL A 234 11.61 -8.97 -5.62
CA VAL A 234 11.50 -7.88 -6.61
C VAL A 234 12.60 -8.01 -7.66
N LYS A 235 13.84 -8.27 -7.23
CA LYS A 235 14.99 -8.41 -8.12
C LYS A 235 14.80 -9.58 -9.09
N SER A 236 14.58 -10.79 -8.59
CA SER A 236 14.44 -11.97 -9.45
C SER A 236 13.27 -11.87 -10.42
N ARG A 237 12.15 -11.26 -10.00
CA ARG A 237 11.03 -10.99 -10.93
C ARG A 237 11.31 -9.87 -11.92
N SER A 238 12.12 -8.88 -11.53
CA SER A 238 12.54 -7.80 -12.43
C SER A 238 13.44 -8.31 -13.55
N ASP A 239 14.30 -9.29 -13.24
CA ASP A 239 15.23 -9.89 -14.21
C ASP A 239 14.52 -10.62 -15.37
N GLN A 240 13.21 -10.85 -15.28
CA GLN A 240 12.38 -11.42 -16.36
C GLN A 240 11.98 -10.41 -17.46
N TYR A 241 12.30 -9.13 -17.29
CA TYR A 241 11.84 -8.05 -18.17
C TYR A 241 13.02 -7.27 -18.75
N GLU A 242 12.92 -6.87 -20.03
CA GLU A 242 13.92 -6.00 -20.66
C GLU A 242 13.91 -4.60 -20.01
N ASP A 243 12.73 -4.02 -19.82
CA ASP A 243 12.55 -2.77 -19.06
C ASP A 243 11.74 -3.04 -17.78
N ALA A 244 12.40 -3.64 -16.79
CA ALA A 244 11.81 -3.96 -15.49
C ALA A 244 11.16 -2.76 -14.76
N PHE A 245 11.64 -1.55 -15.04
CA PHE A 245 11.04 -0.35 -14.45
C PHE A 245 9.64 -0.09 -15.05
N LYS A 246 9.52 -0.11 -16.37
CA LYS A 246 8.24 0.13 -17.06
C LYS A 246 7.29 -1.06 -16.97
N GLU A 247 7.78 -2.28 -17.15
CA GLU A 247 6.92 -3.45 -17.33
C GLU A 247 6.52 -4.15 -16.03
N TYR A 248 7.27 -3.90 -14.95
CA TYR A 248 7.05 -4.53 -13.64
C TYR A 248 6.89 -3.50 -12.52
N SER A 249 7.86 -2.61 -12.33
CA SER A 249 7.87 -1.70 -11.18
C SER A 249 6.75 -0.67 -11.19
N ILE A 250 6.47 -0.05 -12.35
CA ILE A 250 5.39 0.93 -12.50
C ILE A 250 4.01 0.28 -12.27
N PRO A 251 3.62 -0.81 -12.97
CA PRO A 251 2.34 -1.47 -12.73
C PRO A 251 2.13 -1.87 -11.27
N GLN A 252 3.15 -2.42 -10.60
CA GLN A 252 3.07 -2.77 -9.19
C GLN A 252 2.87 -1.57 -8.28
N ALA A 253 3.60 -0.48 -8.52
CA ALA A 253 3.46 0.74 -7.75
C ALA A 253 2.07 1.38 -7.97
N VAL A 254 1.55 1.36 -9.20
CA VAL A 254 0.20 1.86 -9.53
C VAL A 254 -0.87 1.04 -8.83
N LEU A 255 -0.77 -0.30 -8.84
CA LEU A 255 -1.72 -1.17 -8.12
C LEU A 255 -1.74 -0.86 -6.62
N LYS A 256 -0.56 -0.79 -6.00
CA LYS A 256 -0.43 -0.45 -4.58
C LYS A 256 -0.93 0.96 -4.27
N PHE A 257 -0.68 1.91 -5.17
CA PHE A 257 -1.19 3.27 -5.07
C PHE A 257 -2.73 3.29 -5.09
N ARG A 258 -3.35 2.55 -6.02
CA ARG A 258 -4.82 2.38 -6.10
C ARG A 258 -5.43 1.80 -4.83
N GLN A 259 -4.77 0.79 -4.26
CA GLN A 259 -5.16 0.19 -2.96
C GLN A 259 -5.03 1.19 -1.81
N GLY A 260 -4.03 2.06 -1.86
CA GLY A 260 -3.87 3.17 -0.90
C GLY A 260 -5.03 4.17 -0.98
N ILE A 261 -5.33 4.70 -2.17
CA ILE A 261 -6.37 5.73 -2.34
C ILE A 261 -7.79 5.20 -2.10
N GLY A 262 -8.07 3.93 -2.41
CA GLY A 262 -9.39 3.30 -2.23
C GLY A 262 -9.85 3.20 -0.77
N ARG A 263 -9.01 3.62 0.17
CA ARG A 263 -9.28 3.69 1.61
C ARG A 263 -10.04 4.94 2.03
N LEU A 264 -10.03 5.97 1.19
CA LEU A 264 -10.61 7.26 1.53
C LEU A 264 -12.12 7.27 1.31
N ILE A 265 -12.59 6.72 0.18
CA ILE A 265 -14.00 6.75 -0.22
C ILE A 265 -14.54 5.32 -0.23
N ARG A 266 -15.39 5.00 0.75
CA ARG A 266 -15.94 3.65 0.97
C ARG A 266 -17.46 3.61 1.01
N SER A 267 -18.11 4.73 1.27
CA SER A 267 -19.56 4.91 1.11
C SER A 267 -19.90 6.10 0.22
N LYS A 268 -21.18 6.25 -0.14
CA LYS A 268 -21.66 7.36 -0.98
C LYS A 268 -21.61 8.71 -0.27
N GLU A 269 -21.56 8.69 1.06
CA GLU A 269 -21.51 9.84 1.95
C GLU A 269 -20.07 10.25 2.29
N ASP A 270 -19.08 9.40 1.98
CA ASP A 270 -17.69 9.73 2.23
C ASP A 270 -17.24 10.89 1.36
N ARG A 271 -16.60 11.86 1.99
CA ARG A 271 -15.89 12.95 1.34
C ARG A 271 -14.51 13.10 1.98
N GLY A 272 -13.51 13.35 1.16
CA GLY A 272 -12.13 13.39 1.61
C GLY A 272 -11.20 14.12 0.65
N THR A 273 -9.96 14.31 1.10
CA THR A 273 -8.86 14.88 0.32
C THR A 273 -7.73 13.87 0.20
N ILE A 274 -7.28 13.60 -1.02
CA ILE A 274 -6.06 12.83 -1.33
C ILE A 274 -4.94 13.84 -1.53
N VAL A 275 -3.85 13.70 -0.77
CA VAL A 275 -2.68 14.57 -0.88
C VAL A 275 -1.46 13.75 -1.25
N VAL A 276 -0.85 14.01 -2.40
CA VAL A 276 0.37 13.31 -2.84
C VAL A 276 1.57 14.23 -2.70
N LEU A 277 2.50 13.88 -1.81
CA LEU A 277 3.68 14.70 -1.48
C LEU A 277 4.92 14.32 -2.30
N ASP A 278 4.72 13.80 -3.51
CA ASP A 278 5.78 13.31 -4.37
C ASP A 278 5.68 13.90 -5.77
N ARG A 279 6.53 14.91 -6.07
CA ARG A 279 6.53 15.61 -7.36
C ARG A 279 6.82 14.72 -8.57
N ARG A 280 7.27 13.49 -8.37
CA ARG A 280 7.45 12.55 -9.49
C ARG A 280 6.13 12.22 -10.19
N ILE A 281 4.99 12.34 -9.50
CA ILE A 281 3.66 12.09 -10.08
C ILE A 281 3.29 13.09 -11.19
N THR A 282 3.78 14.33 -11.13
CA THR A 282 3.56 15.35 -12.17
C THR A 282 4.81 15.58 -13.04
N GLY A 283 6.00 15.39 -12.47
CA GLY A 283 7.27 15.71 -13.13
C GLY A 283 7.91 14.57 -13.94
N ARG A 284 7.39 13.34 -13.88
CA ARG A 284 7.92 12.20 -14.65
C ARG A 284 6.87 11.66 -15.62
N SER A 285 7.31 11.10 -16.74
CA SER A 285 6.42 10.53 -17.77
C SER A 285 5.48 9.46 -17.23
N TYR A 286 5.98 8.59 -16.36
CA TYR A 286 5.20 7.54 -15.69
C TYR A 286 4.17 8.07 -14.68
N GLY A 287 4.27 9.34 -14.28
CA GLY A 287 3.34 9.95 -13.34
C GLY A 287 1.90 9.95 -13.86
N LYS A 288 1.72 9.97 -15.18
CA LYS A 288 0.42 9.84 -15.85
C LYS A 288 -0.31 8.55 -15.48
N SER A 289 0.39 7.41 -15.42
CA SER A 289 -0.22 6.12 -15.03
C SER A 289 -0.77 6.15 -13.60
N PHE A 290 -0.12 6.86 -12.68
CA PHE A 290 -0.65 7.05 -11.33
C PHE A 290 -1.90 7.94 -11.33
N LEU A 291 -1.87 9.07 -12.03
CA LEU A 291 -3.02 9.98 -12.11
C LEU A 291 -4.23 9.32 -12.77
N GLN A 292 -4.03 8.58 -13.86
CA GLN A 292 -5.08 7.83 -14.55
C GLN A 292 -5.64 6.66 -13.73
N SER A 293 -4.89 6.17 -12.73
CA SER A 293 -5.38 5.14 -11.82
C SER A 293 -6.32 5.67 -10.73
N ILE A 294 -6.35 6.99 -10.51
CA ILE A 294 -7.30 7.65 -9.63
C ILE A 294 -8.61 7.81 -10.42
N PRO A 295 -9.77 7.42 -9.87
CA PRO A 295 -11.04 7.77 -10.47
C PRO A 295 -11.15 9.29 -10.67
N GLU A 296 -11.92 9.71 -11.68
CA GLU A 296 -12.10 11.13 -11.99
C GLU A 296 -12.55 11.89 -10.73
N CYS A 297 -11.75 12.87 -10.31
CA CYS A 297 -11.93 13.60 -9.07
C CYS A 297 -11.54 15.07 -9.26
N THR A 298 -12.04 15.92 -8.36
CA THR A 298 -11.70 17.35 -8.41
C THR A 298 -10.21 17.52 -8.10
N GLN A 299 -9.48 18.27 -8.93
CA GLN A 299 -8.08 18.62 -8.69
C GLN A 299 -7.91 20.13 -8.62
N LEU A 300 -7.20 20.62 -7.61
CA LEU A 300 -6.90 22.05 -7.46
C LEU A 300 -5.38 22.27 -7.36
N PRO A 301 -4.85 23.35 -7.97
CA PRO A 301 -3.48 23.78 -7.74
C PRO A 301 -3.23 24.03 -6.25
N SER A 302 -2.08 23.59 -5.74
CA SER A 302 -1.76 23.70 -4.31
C SER A 302 -0.28 23.90 -4.05
N THR A 303 0.02 24.44 -2.87
CA THR A 303 1.38 24.63 -2.35
C THR A 303 1.44 24.13 -0.90
N LEU A 304 2.63 24.00 -0.33
CA LEU A 304 2.83 23.63 1.07
C LEU A 304 2.07 24.53 2.06
N GLY A 305 1.73 25.76 1.66
CA GLY A 305 0.98 26.71 2.48
C GLY A 305 -0.54 26.72 2.26
N THR A 306 -1.06 26.04 1.24
CA THR A 306 -2.49 26.09 0.88
C THR A 306 -3.23 24.76 1.04
N VAL A 307 -2.50 23.64 1.22
CA VAL A 307 -3.08 22.29 1.31
C VAL A 307 -4.16 22.18 2.39
N GLY A 308 -3.89 22.64 3.61
CA GLY A 308 -4.84 22.58 4.73
C GLY A 308 -6.09 23.40 4.48
N THR A 309 -5.93 24.64 4.00
CA THR A 309 -7.05 25.54 3.68
C THR A 309 -7.93 24.98 2.57
N LEU A 310 -7.34 24.44 1.50
CA LEU A 310 -8.09 23.84 0.40
C LEU A 310 -8.86 22.59 0.85
N ALA A 311 -8.22 21.72 1.65
CA ALA A 311 -8.86 20.53 2.19
C ALA A 311 -10.05 20.90 3.11
N ALA A 312 -9.87 21.88 4.00
CA ALA A 312 -10.94 22.34 4.89
C ALA A 312 -12.09 22.99 4.13
N HIS A 313 -11.80 23.80 3.10
CA HIS A 313 -12.84 24.41 2.26
C HIS A 313 -13.65 23.34 1.52
N TRP A 314 -12.98 22.34 0.93
CA TRP A 314 -13.63 21.23 0.24
C TRP A 314 -14.62 20.46 1.12
N LEU A 315 -14.18 20.16 2.35
CA LEU A 315 -14.98 19.39 3.31
C LEU A 315 -16.03 20.23 4.04
N GLY A 316 -15.78 21.54 4.23
CA GLY A 316 -16.66 22.48 4.92
C GLY A 316 -17.72 23.14 4.04
N GLY A 317 -17.67 22.95 2.71
CA GLY A 317 -18.47 23.64 1.70
C GLY A 317 -20.00 23.53 1.79
N ASP A 318 -20.56 22.76 2.73
CA ASP A 318 -22.01 22.73 3.02
C ASP A 318 -22.43 23.63 4.19
N ARG A 319 -21.51 24.24 4.95
CA ARG A 319 -21.85 25.16 6.05
C ARG A 319 -22.06 26.61 5.61
N ALA A 320 -21.62 26.99 4.41
CA ALA A 320 -21.73 28.37 3.91
C ALA A 320 -23.02 28.65 3.10
N THR A 321 -23.77 27.62 2.71
CA THR A 321 -25.00 27.74 1.89
C THR A 321 -26.30 27.52 2.69
N ARG A 322 -26.21 27.39 4.02
CA ARG A 322 -27.35 27.29 4.95
C ARG A 322 -27.32 28.35 6.06
N SER A 323 -26.94 29.59 5.71
CA SER A 323 -27.23 30.79 6.52
C SER A 323 -28.42 31.54 5.95
#